data_AF-A0A9W8RX76-F1
#
_entry.id   AF-A0A9W8RX76-F1
#
_cell.length_a   1.000
_cell.length_b   1.000
_cell.length_c   1.000
_cell.angle_alpha   90.00
_cell.angle_beta   90.00
_cell.angle_gamma   90.00
#
_symmetry.space_group_name_H-M   'P 1'
#
loop_
_entity.id
_entity.type
_entity.pdbx_description
1 polymer ?
#
loop_
_entity_poly.entity_id
_entity_poly.type
_entity_poly.pdbx_seq_one_letter_code
_entity_poly.pdbx_strand_id
1 'polypeptide(L)'
;MSSARGLVTVEASQLIEKINEIIARDGGVIVAGFLSSDLLQECLQATIKPYFVGRKLYTSDATHEELGKDFFSPGSQRVYGLLGKMPEQMTKMLRSPVWNGIMKRSLSDKFSSYTGDKLVPQ
;
A
#
# COMPACT_ATOMS: atom_id res chain seq x y z
N MET A 1 0.50 21.62 -22.11
CA MET A 1 0.10 21.07 -20.80
C MET A 1 -0.31 19.62 -21.02
N SER A 2 0.40 18.66 -20.45
CA SER A 2 -0.03 17.24 -20.48
C SER A 2 -1.25 17.10 -19.57
N SER A 3 -2.40 16.66 -20.08
CA SER A 3 -3.53 16.35 -19.19
C SER A 3 -3.16 15.12 -18.38
N ALA A 4 -3.32 15.18 -17.05
CA ALA A 4 -3.09 14.02 -16.21
C ALA A 4 -4.01 12.88 -16.68
N ARG A 5 -3.44 11.74 -17.07
CA ARG A 5 -4.23 10.53 -17.33
C ARG A 5 -4.74 10.00 -16.00
N GLY A 6 -6.04 9.76 -15.89
CA GLY A 6 -6.62 9.10 -14.73
C GLY A 6 -6.17 7.64 -14.63
N LEU A 7 -6.12 7.11 -13.41
CA LEU A 7 -5.86 5.69 -13.17
C LEU A 7 -7.02 4.85 -13.72
N VAL A 8 -6.68 3.72 -14.33
CA VAL A 8 -7.68 2.75 -14.78
C VAL A 8 -8.24 2.00 -13.57
N THR A 9 -9.55 1.77 -13.57
CA THR A 9 -10.25 0.93 -12.59
C THR A 9 -10.63 -0.41 -13.22
N VAL A 10 -10.35 -1.51 -12.50
CA VAL A 10 -10.70 -2.87 -12.91
C VAL A 10 -11.28 -3.65 -11.73
N GLU A 11 -12.12 -4.65 -12.01
CA GLU A 11 -12.63 -5.56 -10.97
C GLU A 11 -11.54 -6.51 -10.47
N ALA A 12 -11.59 -6.87 -9.19
CA ALA A 12 -10.69 -7.86 -8.58
C ALA A 12 -10.79 -9.26 -9.22
N SER A 13 -11.88 -9.56 -9.93
CA SER A 13 -12.07 -10.83 -10.66
C SER A 13 -11.36 -10.89 -12.02
N GLN A 14 -10.76 -9.79 -12.48
CA GLN A 14 -9.98 -9.79 -13.72
C GLN A 14 -8.75 -10.71 -13.61
N LEU A 15 -8.27 -11.18 -14.77
CA LEU A 15 -7.03 -11.94 -14.87
C LEU A 15 -5.86 -11.13 -14.33
N ILE A 16 -4.98 -11.78 -13.58
CA ILE A 16 -3.87 -11.12 -12.91
C ILE A 16 -2.88 -10.52 -13.91
N GLU A 17 -2.71 -11.15 -15.07
CA GLU A 17 -1.89 -10.70 -16.18
C GLU A 17 -2.36 -9.33 -16.66
N LYS A 18 -3.67 -9.15 -16.83
CA LYS A 18 -4.27 -7.88 -17.25
C LYS A 18 -4.07 -6.77 -16.21
N ILE A 19 -4.18 -7.09 -14.92
CA ILE A 19 -3.91 -6.14 -13.83
C ILE A 19 -2.43 -5.72 -13.87
N ASN A 20 -1.51 -6.68 -14.02
CA ASN A 20 -0.08 -6.43 -14.10
C ASN A 20 0.32 -5.63 -15.36
N GLU A 21 -0.31 -5.88 -16.50
CA GLU A 21 -0.10 -5.10 -17.74
C GLU A 21 -0.47 -3.63 -17.56
N ILE A 22 -1.59 -3.35 -16.89
CA ILE A 22 -2.02 -1.98 -16.58
C ILE A 22 -1.02 -1.32 -15.65
N ILE A 23 -0.58 -2.00 -14.58
CA ILE A 23 0.44 -1.47 -13.65
C ILE A 23 1.74 -1.15 -14.41
N ALA A 24 2.20 -2.04 -15.28
CA ALA A 24 3.42 -1.83 -16.06
C ALA A 24 3.30 -0.64 -17.04
N ARG A 25 2.12 -0.45 -17.64
CA ARG A 25 1.87 0.63 -18.60
C ARG A 25 1.66 1.99 -17.92
N ASP A 26 0.90 2.03 -16.83
CA ASP A 26 0.37 3.26 -16.24
C ASP A 26 1.04 3.63 -14.91
N GLY A 27 1.85 2.74 -14.33
CA GLY A 27 2.45 2.90 -13.01
C GLY A 27 1.48 2.69 -11.84
N GLY A 28 0.20 2.41 -12.11
CA GLY A 28 -0.80 2.16 -11.08
C GLY A 28 -2.15 1.74 -11.65
N VAL A 29 -2.98 1.13 -10.80
CA VAL A 29 -4.35 0.68 -11.13
C VAL A 29 -5.22 0.74 -9.88
N ILE A 30 -6.50 1.03 -10.06
CA ILE A 30 -7.51 0.89 -9.00
C ILE A 30 -8.16 -0.49 -9.18
N VAL A 31 -8.08 -1.33 -8.15
CA VAL A 31 -8.76 -2.64 -8.15
C VAL A 31 -10.03 -2.55 -7.32
N ALA A 32 -11.18 -2.45 -7.98
CA ALA A 32 -12.49 -2.46 -7.36
C ALA A 32 -12.76 -3.84 -6.71
N GLY A 33 -13.35 -3.83 -5.51
CA GLY A 33 -13.63 -5.06 -4.77
C GLY A 33 -12.39 -5.81 -4.28
N PHE A 34 -11.22 -5.15 -4.19
CA PHE A 34 -9.99 -5.77 -3.69
C PHE A 34 -10.16 -6.38 -2.28
N LEU A 35 -10.90 -5.68 -1.41
CA LEU A 35 -11.42 -6.22 -0.16
C LEU A 35 -12.93 -6.43 -0.31
N SER A 36 -13.46 -7.50 0.29
CA SER A 36 -14.91 -7.60 0.47
C SER A 36 -15.40 -6.49 1.40
N SER A 37 -16.64 -6.05 1.21
CA SER A 37 -17.26 -5.03 2.06
C SER A 37 -17.22 -5.43 3.54
N ASP A 38 -17.44 -6.70 3.85
CA ASP A 38 -17.42 -7.22 5.22
C ASP A 38 -16.02 -7.13 5.84
N LEU A 39 -14.98 -7.56 5.12
CA LEU A 39 -13.60 -7.47 5.60
C LEU A 39 -13.16 -6.02 5.78
N LEU A 40 -13.59 -5.12 4.89
CA LEU A 40 -13.31 -3.69 5.02
C LEU A 40 -13.96 -3.11 6.28
N GLN A 41 -15.23 -3.43 6.55
CA GLN A 41 -15.92 -2.98 7.75
C GLN A 41 -15.31 -3.56 9.02
N GLU A 42 -14.94 -4.85 9.00
CA GLU A 42 -14.22 -5.52 10.09
C GLU A 42 -12.92 -4.76 10.43
N CYS A 43 -12.07 -4.49 9.43
CA CYS A 43 -10.85 -3.70 9.59
C CYS A 43 -11.13 -2.32 10.19
N LEU A 44 -12.06 -1.57 9.59
CA LEU A 44 -12.28 -0.17 9.93
C LEU A 44 -12.94 -0.01 11.31
N GLN A 45 -14.04 -0.72 11.56
CA GLN A 45 -14.87 -0.48 12.75
C GLN A 45 -14.40 -1.30 13.94
N ALA A 46 -14.12 -2.59 13.76
CA ALA A 46 -13.85 -3.48 14.88
C ALA A 46 -12.40 -3.37 15.37
N THR A 47 -11.44 -3.14 14.47
CA THR A 47 -10.02 -3.27 14.83
C THR A 47 -9.24 -1.96 14.82
N ILE A 48 -9.34 -1.15 13.76
CA ILE A 48 -8.46 0.03 13.61
C ILE A 48 -8.95 1.23 14.42
N LYS A 49 -10.26 1.52 14.40
CA LYS A 49 -10.84 2.74 14.98
C LYS A 49 -10.42 3.03 16.43
N PRO A 50 -10.33 2.04 17.35
CA PRO A 50 -9.86 2.29 18.71
C PRO A 50 -8.44 2.90 18.78
N TYR A 51 -7.55 2.58 17.83
CA TYR A 51 -6.17 3.10 17.81
C TYR A 51 -6.05 4.55 17.36
N PHE A 52 -7.13 5.13 16.83
CA PHE A 52 -7.21 6.56 16.49
C PHE A 52 -7.77 7.40 17.63
N VAL A 53 -8.41 6.81 18.64
CA VAL A 53 -8.97 7.54 19.79
C VAL A 53 -7.82 8.20 20.56
N GLY A 54 -7.89 9.52 20.73
CA GLY A 54 -6.88 10.31 21.45
C GLY A 54 -5.54 10.47 20.71
N ARG A 55 -5.38 9.91 19.50
CA ARG A 55 -4.15 10.05 18.70
C ARG A 55 -4.07 11.47 18.15
N LYS A 56 -2.98 12.17 18.41
CA LYS A 56 -2.76 13.53 17.87
C LYS A 56 -2.55 13.49 16.35
N LEU A 57 -2.91 14.58 15.69
CA LEU A 57 -2.51 14.80 14.31
C LEU A 57 -0.99 14.90 14.26
N TYR A 58 -0.42 14.31 13.21
CA TYR A 58 1.00 14.41 12.93
C TYR A 58 1.36 15.88 12.70
N THR A 59 2.22 16.38 13.57
CA THR A 59 3.00 17.59 13.37
C THR A 59 4.33 17.15 12.77
N SER A 60 4.77 17.77 11.69
CA SER A 60 6.05 17.47 11.05
C SER A 60 7.20 17.72 12.03
N ASP A 61 7.60 16.67 12.73
CA ASP A 61 8.69 16.64 13.70
C ASP A 61 9.55 15.38 13.54
N ALA A 62 9.59 14.81 12.31
CA ALA A 62 10.26 13.55 12.01
C ALA A 62 11.61 13.45 12.75
N THR A 63 11.63 12.60 13.77
CA THR A 63 12.78 12.38 14.67
C THR A 63 13.78 11.38 14.08
N HIS A 64 13.44 10.75 12.96
CA HIS A 64 14.30 9.87 12.20
C HIS A 64 14.92 10.68 11.06
N GLU A 65 16.23 10.96 11.14
CA GLU A 65 16.99 11.73 10.15
C GLU A 65 16.80 11.25 8.70
N GLU A 66 16.40 9.98 8.53
CA GLU A 66 16.13 9.33 7.24
C GLU A 66 14.84 9.82 6.54
N LEU A 67 13.87 10.36 7.29
CA LEU A 67 12.63 10.88 6.75
C LEU A 67 12.67 12.40 6.86
N GLY A 68 12.90 13.07 5.73
CA GLY A 68 12.95 14.54 5.69
C GLY A 68 11.71 15.16 6.36
N LYS A 69 11.86 16.36 6.92
CA LYS A 69 10.80 17.06 7.67
C LYS A 69 9.44 17.06 6.93
N ASP A 70 9.44 17.15 5.61
CA ASP A 70 8.23 17.23 4.78
C ASP A 70 7.73 15.86 4.27
N PHE A 71 8.34 14.76 4.70
CA PHE A 71 8.00 13.41 4.23
C PHE A 71 6.54 13.04 4.53
N PHE A 72 6.02 13.54 5.65
CA PHE A 72 4.67 13.32 6.08
C PHE A 72 3.89 14.63 6.17
N SER A 73 2.76 14.69 5.44
CA SER A 73 1.90 15.86 5.47
C SER A 73 1.35 16.12 6.90
N PRO A 74 1.42 17.37 7.38
CA PRO A 74 0.75 17.79 8.60
C PRO A 74 -0.76 17.49 8.56
N GLY A 75 -1.37 17.25 9.72
CA GLY A 75 -2.82 17.02 9.80
C GLY A 75 -3.27 15.59 9.47
N SER A 76 -2.33 14.65 9.32
CA SER A 76 -2.62 13.24 9.13
C SER A 76 -2.55 12.46 10.45
N GLN A 77 -3.34 11.41 10.62
CA GLN A 77 -3.15 10.40 11.68
C GLN A 77 -2.64 9.11 11.05
N ARG A 78 -1.72 8.42 11.72
CA ARG A 78 -1.14 7.16 11.24
C ARG A 78 -1.16 6.13 12.34
N VAL A 79 -1.48 4.88 12.01
CA VAL A 79 -1.38 3.72 12.90
C VAL A 79 -0.47 2.69 12.22
N TYR A 80 0.65 2.37 12.86
CA TYR A 80 1.63 1.40 12.36
C TYR A 80 1.54 0.05 13.09
N GLY A 81 2.22 -0.96 12.53
CA GLY A 81 2.26 -2.30 13.09
C GLY A 81 0.91 -2.99 13.04
N LEU A 82 0.21 -2.88 11.90
CA LEU A 82 -1.13 -3.44 11.72
C LEU A 82 -1.14 -4.97 11.85
N LEU A 83 -0.04 -5.64 11.49
CA LEU A 83 0.08 -7.10 11.67
C LEU A 83 -0.09 -7.53 13.14
N GLY A 84 0.39 -6.75 14.11
CA GLY A 84 0.20 -7.05 15.53
C GLY A 84 -1.15 -6.57 16.09
N LYS A 85 -1.88 -5.72 15.36
CA LYS A 85 -3.14 -5.11 15.82
C LYS A 85 -4.38 -5.79 15.23
N MET A 86 -4.28 -6.29 13.99
CA MET A 86 -5.35 -6.97 13.26
C MET A 86 -4.80 -8.21 12.52
N PRO A 87 -4.15 -9.15 13.23
CA PRO A 87 -3.40 -10.25 12.60
C PRO A 87 -4.26 -11.08 11.65
N GLU A 88 -5.52 -11.35 12.01
CA GLU A 88 -6.44 -12.15 11.18
C GLU A 88 -6.80 -11.42 9.88
N GLN A 89 -7.16 -10.14 9.97
CA GLN A 89 -7.56 -9.33 8.82
C GLN A 89 -6.35 -9.09 7.91
N MET A 90 -5.18 -8.78 8.48
CA MET A 90 -3.93 -8.69 7.71
C MET A 90 -3.61 -10.00 7.00
N THR A 91 -3.80 -11.14 7.66
CA THR A 91 -3.57 -12.46 7.05
C THR A 91 -4.53 -12.70 5.88
N LYS A 92 -5.82 -12.37 6.01
CA LYS A 92 -6.80 -12.46 4.91
C LYS A 92 -6.37 -11.58 3.72
N MET A 93 -5.94 -10.34 3.98
CA MET A 93 -5.50 -9.40 2.93
C MET A 93 -4.22 -9.87 2.24
N LEU A 94 -3.19 -10.25 2.98
CA LEU A 94 -1.91 -10.71 2.44
C LEU A 94 -2.03 -12.06 1.72
N ARG A 95 -3.00 -12.89 2.07
CA ARG A 95 -3.30 -14.14 1.36
C ARG A 95 -4.21 -13.95 0.15
N SER A 96 -4.67 -12.73 -0.14
CA SER A 96 -5.49 -12.44 -1.32
C SER A 96 -4.78 -12.91 -2.60
N PRO A 97 -5.46 -13.68 -3.48
CA PRO A 97 -4.89 -14.09 -4.76
C PRO A 97 -4.45 -12.90 -5.62
N VAL A 98 -5.19 -11.79 -5.57
CA VAL A 98 -4.86 -10.56 -6.31
C VAL A 98 -3.57 -9.96 -5.76
N TRP A 99 -3.44 -9.81 -4.43
CA TRP A 99 -2.23 -9.30 -3.80
C TRP A 99 -1.01 -10.17 -4.14
N ASN A 100 -1.12 -11.48 -3.91
CA ASN A 100 -0.03 -12.42 -4.15
C ASN A 100 0.35 -12.48 -5.62
N GLY A 101 -0.63 -12.40 -6.52
CA GLY A 101 -0.40 -12.37 -7.96
C GLY A 101 0.38 -11.13 -8.42
N ILE A 102 0.02 -9.95 -7.90
CA ILE A 102 0.75 -8.71 -8.16
C ILE A 102 2.17 -8.80 -7.57
N MET A 103 2.29 -9.19 -6.30
CA MET A 103 3.59 -9.28 -5.62
C MET A 103 4.51 -10.31 -6.25
N LYS A 104 3.99 -11.45 -6.72
CA LYS A 104 4.78 -12.43 -7.45
C LYS A 104 5.40 -11.81 -8.70
N ARG A 105 4.65 -11.05 -9.50
CA ARG A 105 5.23 -10.37 -10.68
C ARG A 105 6.27 -9.33 -10.28
N SER A 106 5.96 -8.54 -9.26
CA SER A 106 6.76 -7.38 -8.85
C SER A 106 8.00 -7.72 -8.03
N LEU A 107 8.05 -8.88 -7.36
CA LEU A 107 9.11 -9.29 -6.43
C LEU A 107 9.91 -10.51 -6.90
N SER A 108 9.57 -11.12 -8.04
CA SER A 108 10.34 -12.27 -8.56
C SER A 108 11.48 -11.88 -9.51
N ASP A 109 11.60 -10.60 -9.86
CA ASP A 109 12.69 -10.14 -10.73
C ASP A 109 14.01 -9.97 -9.95
N LYS A 110 15.12 -9.91 -10.69
CA LYS A 110 16.42 -9.55 -10.09
C LYS A 110 16.40 -8.05 -9.77
N PHE A 111 16.53 -7.71 -8.50
CA PHE A 111 16.64 -6.32 -8.10
C PHE A 111 18.11 -5.87 -8.18
N SER A 112 18.28 -4.58 -8.39
CA SER A 112 19.57 -3.90 -8.26
C SER A 112 19.30 -2.73 -7.33
N SER A 113 19.93 -2.76 -6.16
CA SER A 113 19.77 -1.69 -5.17
C SER A 113 20.92 -0.70 -5.37
N TYR A 114 20.65 0.60 -5.28
CA TYR A 114 21.67 1.63 -5.41
C TYR A 114 21.68 2.53 -4.18
N THR A 115 22.89 2.92 -3.75
CA THR A 115 23.09 3.99 -2.76
C THR A 115 23.85 5.12 -3.46
N GLY A 116 23.13 6.19 -3.83
CA GLY A 116 23.64 7.17 -4.79
C GLY A 116 23.93 6.49 -6.13
N ASP A 117 25.17 6.58 -6.60
CA ASP A 117 25.60 6.01 -7.89
C ASP A 117 26.18 4.59 -7.78
N LYS A 118 26.26 4.02 -6.58
CA LYS A 118 26.88 2.71 -6.34
C LYS A 118 25.84 1.59 -6.34
N LEU A 119 26.03 0.60 -7.21
CA LEU A 119 25.29 -0.65 -7.17
C LEU A 119 25.67 -1.44 -5.89
N VAL A 120 24.67 -1.78 -5.09
CA VAL A 120 24.79 -2.66 -3.94
C VAL A 120 24.66 -4.10 -4.44
N PRO A 121 25.70 -4.95 -4.30
CA PRO A 121 25.61 -6.37 -4.64
C PRO A 121 24.49 -7.04 -3.83
N GLN A 122 23.69 -7.88 -4.48
CA GLN A 122 22.61 -8.65 -3.85
C GLN A 122 23.11 -9.95 -3.26
#